data_AF-A0AA39PHF3-F1
#
_entry.id   AF-A0AA39PHF3-F1
#
_cell.length_a   1.000
_cell.length_b   1.000
_cell.length_c   1.000
_cell.angle_alpha   90.00
_cell.angle_beta   90.00
_cell.angle_gamma   90.00
#
_symmetry.space_group_name_H-M   'P 1'
#
loop_
_entity.id
_entity.type
_entity.pdbx_description
1 polymer ?
#
loop_
_entity_poly.entity_id
_entity_poly.type
_entity_poly.pdbx_seq_one_letter_code
_entity_poly.pdbx_strand_id
1 'polypeptide(L)'
;MGQYWHLVNIDSRENLGHMGKLGEAFWCNLTDVMELLAGSWAGCRIMCIGDYAEGCPLNVLTSEEVAEINRSTFYSFTCRYKEIRSTKWVDLRGKVLRNLTRHVYVRRDVVIEELKRNRNGHPGDIGNIMLTNVCWSTDSDCTMMVDLSQGGWAGDRFDVVPLSSVEDSGEEWEDVTEDQIKLTRFALREMS
;
A
#
# COMPACT_ATOMS: atom_id res chain seq x y z
N MET A 1 -12.02 -18.82 -6.05
CA MET A 1 -11.09 -18.50 -7.17
C MET A 1 -10.71 -17.07 -6.88
N GLY A 2 -9.49 -16.80 -6.41
CA GLY A 2 -9.17 -15.48 -5.86
C GLY A 2 -9.28 -14.34 -6.84
N GLN A 3 -9.38 -13.13 -6.33
CA GLN A 3 -9.35 -11.89 -7.12
C GLN A 3 -7.93 -11.48 -7.51
N TYR A 4 -7.79 -10.70 -8.59
CA TYR A 4 -6.54 -10.11 -9.04
C TYR A 4 -6.38 -8.69 -8.51
N TRP A 5 -5.14 -8.33 -8.15
CA TRP A 5 -4.84 -7.07 -7.48
C TRP A 5 -3.92 -6.17 -8.29
N HIS A 6 -4.11 -4.87 -8.14
CA HIS A 6 -3.32 -3.84 -8.82
C HIS A 6 -3.05 -2.67 -7.88
N LEU A 7 -1.79 -2.29 -7.69
CA LEU A 7 -1.42 -1.09 -6.94
C LEU A 7 -1.44 0.15 -7.84
N VAL A 8 -2.14 1.19 -7.40
CA VAL A 8 -2.42 2.39 -8.17
C VAL A 8 -2.12 3.66 -7.36
N ASN A 9 -1.60 4.66 -8.05
CA ASN A 9 -1.60 6.06 -7.61
C ASN A 9 -2.76 6.77 -8.31
N ILE A 10 -3.74 7.22 -7.53
CA ILE A 10 -4.96 7.85 -8.05
C ILE A 10 -4.63 9.23 -8.62
N ASP A 11 -3.79 10.00 -7.92
CA ASP A 11 -3.49 11.40 -8.26
C ASP A 11 -2.68 11.53 -9.54
N SER A 12 -1.66 10.69 -9.74
CA SER A 12 -0.81 10.74 -10.93
C SER A 12 -1.34 9.90 -12.11
N ARG A 13 -2.41 9.13 -11.91
CA ARG A 13 -2.95 8.15 -12.87
C ARG A 13 -1.89 7.15 -13.33
N GLU A 14 -1.18 6.58 -12.37
CA GLU A 14 -0.10 5.60 -12.58
C GLU A 14 -0.38 4.30 -11.82
N ASN A 15 0.17 3.18 -12.29
CA ASN A 15 0.06 1.88 -11.63
C ASN A 15 1.38 1.09 -11.73
N LEU A 16 1.51 -0.01 -10.97
CA LEU A 16 2.70 -0.88 -11.00
C LEU A 16 2.52 -2.19 -11.78
N GLY A 17 1.57 -2.23 -12.71
CA GLY A 17 1.19 -3.46 -13.42
C GLY A 17 0.49 -4.50 -12.52
N HIS A 18 -0.01 -5.57 -13.15
CA HIS A 18 -0.74 -6.63 -12.44
C HIS A 18 0.14 -7.32 -11.40
N MET A 19 -0.32 -7.38 -10.14
CA MET A 19 0.40 -8.04 -9.05
C MET A 19 0.01 -9.51 -8.86
N GLY A 20 -0.95 -10.02 -9.63
CA GLY A 20 -1.45 -11.39 -9.47
C GLY A 20 -2.46 -11.50 -8.31
N LYS A 21 -2.42 -12.62 -7.59
CA LYS A 21 -3.21 -12.82 -6.37
C LYS A 21 -2.59 -12.08 -5.20
N LEU A 22 -3.39 -11.70 -4.19
CA LEU A 22 -2.87 -10.93 -3.06
C LEU A 22 -1.72 -11.66 -2.35
N GLY A 23 -1.84 -12.97 -2.16
CA GLY A 23 -0.77 -13.77 -1.57
C GLY A 23 0.55 -13.72 -2.35
N GLU A 24 0.50 -13.63 -3.68
CA GLU A 24 1.69 -13.48 -4.54
C GLU A 24 2.29 -12.08 -4.39
N ALA A 25 1.44 -11.06 -4.33
CA ALA A 25 1.82 -9.65 -4.17
C ALA A 25 2.62 -9.39 -2.88
N PHE A 26 2.33 -10.11 -1.79
CA PHE A 26 3.09 -10.02 -0.53
C PHE A 26 4.54 -10.51 -0.64
N TRP A 27 4.84 -11.35 -1.63
CA TRP A 27 6.19 -11.84 -1.91
C TRP A 27 6.90 -11.09 -3.04
N CYS A 28 6.19 -10.18 -3.72
CA CYS A 28 6.80 -9.32 -4.71
C CYS A 28 7.75 -8.31 -4.06
N ASN A 29 8.73 -7.85 -4.85
CA ASN A 29 9.58 -6.75 -4.41
C ASN A 29 8.79 -5.44 -4.40
N LEU A 30 8.44 -4.95 -3.19
CA LEU A 30 7.74 -3.68 -2.98
C LEU A 30 8.71 -2.48 -2.85
N THR A 31 9.99 -2.64 -3.20
CA THR A 31 10.96 -1.54 -3.18
C THR A 31 10.55 -0.43 -4.15
N ASP A 32 10.05 -0.77 -5.34
CA ASP A 32 9.63 0.21 -6.35
C ASP A 32 8.62 1.22 -5.79
N VAL A 33 7.59 0.75 -5.08
CA VAL A 33 6.59 1.65 -4.49
C VAL A 33 7.22 2.52 -3.39
N MET A 34 8.12 1.99 -2.57
CA MET A 34 8.77 2.77 -1.52
C MET A 34 9.67 3.87 -2.10
N GLU A 35 10.38 3.58 -3.20
CA GLU A 35 11.19 4.57 -3.92
C GLU A 35 10.32 5.64 -4.58
N LEU A 36 9.18 5.25 -5.16
CA LEU A 36 8.21 6.19 -5.72
C LEU A 36 7.61 7.08 -4.63
N LEU A 37 7.24 6.53 -3.47
CA LEU A 37 6.71 7.28 -2.32
C LEU A 37 7.75 8.20 -1.66
N ALA A 38 9.03 7.91 -1.85
CA ALA A 38 10.13 8.81 -1.48
C ALA A 38 10.37 9.92 -2.53
N GLY A 39 9.63 9.91 -3.64
CA GLY A 39 9.83 10.79 -4.79
C GLY A 39 8.52 11.19 -5.47
N SER A 40 8.27 10.67 -6.67
CA SER A 40 7.18 11.13 -7.54
C SER A 40 5.77 10.83 -7.03
N TRP A 41 5.61 9.88 -6.11
CA TRP A 41 4.33 9.54 -5.48
C TRP A 41 4.20 10.11 -4.05
N ALA A 42 5.16 10.91 -3.58
CA ALA A 42 5.08 11.52 -2.26
C ALA A 42 3.83 12.41 -2.14
N GLY A 43 3.02 12.15 -1.13
CA GLY A 43 1.77 12.86 -0.85
C GLY A 43 0.56 12.39 -1.66
N CYS A 44 0.70 11.36 -2.50
CA CYS A 44 -0.37 10.88 -3.38
C CYS A 44 -1.30 9.87 -2.70
N ARG A 45 -2.55 9.82 -3.17
CA ARG A 45 -3.55 8.79 -2.80
C ARG A 45 -3.18 7.43 -3.40
N ILE A 46 -2.92 6.44 -2.53
CA ILE A 46 -2.50 5.09 -2.93
C ILE A 46 -3.59 4.06 -2.60
N MET A 47 -3.80 3.10 -3.51
CA MET A 47 -4.73 1.99 -3.30
C MET A 47 -4.20 0.72 -3.94
N CYS A 48 -4.49 -0.44 -3.36
CA CYS A 48 -4.36 -1.74 -4.00
C CYS A 48 -5.77 -2.25 -4.31
N ILE A 49 -6.20 -2.23 -5.57
CA ILE A 49 -7.59 -2.51 -5.95
C ILE A 49 -7.73 -3.94 -6.49
N GLY A 50 -8.74 -4.65 -5.99
CA GLY A 50 -9.14 -5.98 -6.48
C GLY A 50 -10.05 -5.89 -7.71
N ASP A 51 -9.99 -6.86 -8.61
CA ASP A 51 -10.82 -6.91 -9.83
C ASP A 51 -12.31 -7.15 -9.56
N TYR A 52 -12.66 -7.57 -8.34
CA TYR A 52 -14.04 -7.67 -7.86
C TYR A 52 -14.53 -6.42 -7.11
N ALA A 53 -13.74 -5.34 -7.08
CA ALA A 53 -14.14 -4.10 -6.42
C ALA A 53 -15.34 -3.44 -7.11
N GLU A 54 -16.49 -3.44 -6.43
CA GLU A 54 -17.66 -2.65 -6.77
C GLU A 54 -17.59 -1.30 -6.04
N GLY A 55 -17.11 -0.27 -6.74
CA GLY A 55 -16.96 1.08 -6.18
C GLY A 55 -15.63 1.31 -5.45
N CYS A 56 -15.61 2.32 -4.57
CA CYS A 56 -14.42 2.78 -3.84
C CYS A 56 -14.82 3.20 -2.42
N PRO A 57 -13.86 3.33 -1.47
CA PRO A 57 -14.17 3.90 -0.17
C PRO A 57 -14.74 5.32 -0.33
N LEU A 58 -15.61 5.71 0.60
CA LEU A 58 -16.20 7.04 0.62
C LEU A 58 -15.09 8.11 0.69
N ASN A 59 -15.27 9.21 -0.04
CA ASN A 59 -14.35 10.36 -0.11
C ASN A 59 -12.97 10.08 -0.72
N VAL A 60 -12.72 8.88 -1.25
CA VAL A 60 -11.46 8.61 -1.95
C VAL A 60 -11.44 9.21 -3.34
N LEU A 61 -12.57 9.21 -4.06
CA LEU A 61 -12.69 9.79 -5.39
C LEU A 61 -13.48 11.10 -5.35
N THR A 62 -13.08 12.08 -6.16
CA THR A 62 -13.87 13.29 -6.39
C THR A 62 -15.08 12.99 -7.28
N SER A 63 -16.07 13.90 -7.30
CA SER A 63 -17.25 13.74 -8.15
C SER A 63 -16.88 13.71 -9.65
N GLU A 64 -15.83 14.44 -10.04
CA GLU A 64 -15.28 14.43 -11.40
C GLU A 64 -14.64 13.08 -11.74
N GLU A 65 -13.82 12.52 -10.83
CA GLU A 65 -13.21 11.20 -11.03
C GLU A 65 -14.26 10.09 -11.14
N VAL A 66 -15.32 10.15 -10.34
CA VAL A 66 -16.46 9.23 -10.44
C VAL A 66 -17.17 9.37 -11.79
N ALA A 67 -17.36 10.59 -12.29
CA ALA A 67 -17.97 10.82 -13.58
C ALA A 67 -17.12 10.28 -14.76
N GLU A 68 -15.79 10.28 -14.64
CA GLU A 68 -14.86 9.75 -15.65
C GLU A 68 -14.89 8.22 -15.80
N ILE A 69 -15.13 7.48 -14.71
CA ILE A 69 -15.12 6.01 -14.69
C ILE A 69 -16.20 5.40 -15.62
N ASN A 70 -17.22 6.18 -15.99
CA ASN A 70 -18.32 5.94 -16.94
C ASN A 70 -18.34 4.53 -17.59
N ARG A 71 -19.34 3.71 -17.21
CA ARG A 71 -19.63 2.37 -17.75
C ARG A 71 -18.56 1.29 -17.52
N SER A 72 -17.49 1.58 -16.79
CA SER A 72 -16.50 0.58 -16.34
C SER A 72 -16.41 0.51 -14.82
N THR A 73 -15.88 -0.60 -14.28
CA THR A 73 -15.52 -0.66 -12.85
C THR A 73 -14.32 0.24 -12.59
N PHE A 74 -14.14 0.70 -11.35
CA PHE A 74 -12.98 1.50 -10.99
C PHE A 74 -11.68 0.73 -11.25
N TYR A 75 -11.65 -0.59 -10.97
CA TYR A 75 -10.56 -1.48 -11.35
C TYR A 75 -10.22 -1.38 -12.85
N SER A 76 -11.21 -1.60 -13.73
CA SER A 76 -11.02 -1.56 -15.18
C SER A 76 -10.56 -0.17 -15.68
N PHE A 77 -10.99 0.89 -15.00
CA PHE A 77 -10.54 2.25 -15.28
C PHE A 77 -9.05 2.43 -14.92
N THR A 78 -8.62 1.96 -13.74
CA THR A 78 -7.22 2.03 -13.31
C THR A 78 -6.27 1.15 -14.13
N CYS A 79 -6.75 0.09 -14.78
CA CYS A 79 -5.94 -0.66 -15.74
C CYS A 79 -5.48 0.17 -16.94
N ARG A 80 -6.13 1.33 -17.20
CA ARG A 80 -5.74 2.28 -18.26
C ARG A 80 -4.68 3.29 -17.79
N TYR A 81 -4.35 3.29 -16.50
CA TYR A 81 -3.32 4.16 -15.95
C TYR A 81 -1.96 3.79 -16.54
N LYS A 82 -1.06 4.77 -16.54
CA LYS A 82 0.29 4.56 -17.05
C LYS A 82 1.04 3.61 -16.11
N GLU A 83 1.46 2.46 -16.63
CA GLU A 83 2.35 1.58 -15.87
C GLU A 83 3.73 2.25 -15.74
N ILE A 84 4.25 2.28 -14.52
CA ILE A 84 5.58 2.81 -14.22
C ILE A 84 6.38 1.83 -13.36
N ARG A 85 7.69 2.03 -13.36
CA ARG A 85 8.63 1.41 -12.41
C ARG A 85 9.48 2.50 -11.81
N SER A 86 10.00 2.27 -10.60
CA SER A 86 11.04 3.15 -10.09
C SER A 86 12.26 3.09 -11.02
N THR A 87 12.83 4.25 -11.31
CA THR A 87 14.07 4.37 -12.11
C THR A 87 15.24 4.84 -11.27
N LYS A 88 15.01 5.11 -9.97
CA LYS A 88 15.98 5.73 -9.07
C LYS A 88 16.13 4.88 -7.82
N TRP A 89 17.37 4.48 -7.56
CA TRP A 89 17.70 3.90 -6.27
C TRP A 89 17.59 4.97 -5.17
N VAL A 90 16.84 4.66 -4.11
CA VAL A 90 16.74 5.51 -2.91
C VAL A 90 17.25 4.73 -1.72
N ASP A 91 18.14 5.33 -0.92
CA ASP A 91 18.51 4.74 0.36
C ASP A 91 17.32 4.82 1.32
N LEU A 92 16.73 3.66 1.63
CA LEU A 92 15.59 3.54 2.53
C LEU A 92 15.99 3.33 4.00
N ARG A 93 17.29 3.30 4.35
CA ARG A 93 17.73 3.15 5.75
C ARG A 93 17.32 4.38 6.57
N GLY A 94 16.84 4.17 7.80
CA GLY A 94 16.40 5.26 8.68
C GLY A 94 15.15 6.01 8.20
N LYS A 95 14.43 5.47 7.21
CA LYS A 95 13.19 6.06 6.70
C LYS A 95 11.95 5.53 7.40
N VAL A 96 10.89 6.32 7.32
CA VAL A 96 9.54 6.00 7.80
C VAL A 96 8.55 6.05 6.65
N LEU A 97 7.53 5.21 6.70
CA LEU A 97 6.32 5.36 5.90
C LEU A 97 5.35 6.24 6.69
N ARG A 98 4.91 7.37 6.14
CA ARG A 98 3.88 8.20 6.77
C ARG A 98 2.57 8.05 6.03
N ASN A 99 1.49 7.89 6.78
CA ASN A 99 0.14 8.12 6.29
C ASN A 99 -0.24 9.55 6.67
N LEU A 100 -0.24 10.44 5.68
CA LEU A 100 -0.50 11.87 5.84
C LEU A 100 -1.98 12.15 6.11
N THR A 101 -2.90 11.31 5.63
CA THR A 101 -4.34 11.46 5.90
C THR A 101 -4.64 11.24 7.38
N ARG A 102 -3.92 10.31 8.01
CA ARG A 102 -4.16 9.87 9.39
C ARG A 102 -3.20 10.44 10.41
N HIS A 103 -2.13 11.10 9.96
CA HIS A 103 -1.06 11.63 10.82
C HIS A 103 -0.37 10.54 11.67
N VAL A 104 -0.12 9.39 11.03
CA VAL A 104 0.58 8.25 11.65
C VAL A 104 1.81 7.85 10.84
N TYR A 105 2.79 7.21 11.48
CA TYR A 105 3.99 6.73 10.79
C TYR A 105 4.43 5.34 11.25
N VAL A 106 5.23 4.69 10.39
CA VAL A 106 5.80 3.35 10.63
C VAL A 106 7.30 3.38 10.35
N ARG A 107 8.09 2.87 11.31
CA ARG A 107 9.56 2.86 11.27
C ARG A 107 10.09 1.65 10.51
N ARG A 108 10.74 1.88 9.36
CA ARG A 108 11.22 0.80 8.49
C ARG A 108 12.23 -0.12 9.15
N ASP A 109 13.21 0.45 9.86
CA ASP A 109 14.29 -0.34 10.46
C ASP A 109 13.75 -1.32 11.52
N VAL A 110 12.72 -0.91 12.26
CA VAL A 110 12.03 -1.76 13.24
C VAL A 110 11.22 -2.86 12.54
N VAL A 111 10.47 -2.52 11.48
CA VAL A 111 9.71 -3.50 10.67
C VAL A 111 10.65 -4.57 10.10
N ILE A 112 11.77 -4.15 9.52
CA ILE A 112 12.76 -5.06 8.94
C ILE A 112 13.31 -6.00 10.02
N GLU A 113 13.68 -5.50 11.19
CA GLU A 113 14.18 -6.36 12.28
C GLU A 113 13.12 -7.36 12.76
N GLU A 114 11.88 -6.91 12.95
CA GLU A 114 10.79 -7.71 13.52
C GLU A 114 10.16 -8.71 12.53
N LEU A 115 10.26 -8.45 11.22
CA LEU A 115 9.73 -9.33 10.16
C LEU A 115 10.82 -10.17 9.47
N LYS A 116 12.11 -9.98 9.77
CA LYS A 116 13.24 -10.83 9.31
C LYS A 116 13.05 -12.31 9.63
N ARG A 117 12.39 -12.63 10.75
CA ARG A 117 12.20 -14.01 11.26
C ARG A 117 11.09 -14.78 10.55
N ASN A 118 10.62 -14.34 9.39
CA ASN A 118 9.59 -15.05 8.65
C ASN A 118 10.11 -16.38 8.09
N ARG A 119 9.31 -17.45 8.16
CA ARG A 119 9.72 -18.84 7.85
C ARG A 119 10.16 -19.04 6.40
N ASN A 120 9.76 -18.16 5.50
CA ASN A 120 9.86 -18.34 4.05
C ASN A 120 11.04 -17.56 3.41
N GLY A 121 11.94 -16.98 4.20
CA GLY A 121 13.21 -16.42 3.72
C GLY A 121 13.15 -15.03 3.06
N HIS A 122 11.96 -14.45 2.83
CA HIS A 122 11.82 -13.03 2.44
C HIS A 122 11.57 -12.16 3.68
N PRO A 123 12.47 -11.20 4.01
CA PRO A 123 12.25 -10.26 5.10
C PRO A 123 11.11 -9.30 4.72
N GLY A 124 10.16 -9.09 5.63
CA GLY A 124 9.12 -8.10 5.44
C GLY A 124 9.67 -6.67 5.51
N ASP A 125 9.04 -5.75 4.78
CA ASP A 125 9.37 -4.32 4.73
C ASP A 125 8.10 -3.46 4.96
N ILE A 126 8.25 -2.14 5.09
CA ILE A 126 7.13 -1.18 5.15
C ILE A 126 6.23 -1.22 3.90
N GLY A 127 6.72 -1.78 2.79
CA GLY A 127 5.87 -2.08 1.64
C GLY A 127 4.81 -3.13 1.96
N ASN A 128 5.14 -4.17 2.72
CA ASN A 128 4.15 -5.16 3.16
C ASN A 128 3.14 -4.53 4.11
N ILE A 129 3.60 -3.67 5.02
CA ILE A 129 2.73 -2.89 5.92
C ILE A 129 1.74 -2.05 5.11
N MET A 130 2.24 -1.29 4.13
CA MET A 130 1.39 -0.50 3.26
C MET A 130 0.37 -1.40 2.55
N LEU A 131 0.81 -2.49 1.91
CA LEU A 131 -0.05 -3.40 1.17
C LEU A 131 -1.18 -3.99 2.04
N THR A 132 -0.88 -4.37 3.29
CA THR A 132 -1.88 -4.86 4.25
C THR A 132 -2.98 -3.83 4.53
N ASN A 133 -2.70 -2.54 4.37
CA ASN A 133 -3.61 -1.46 4.76
C ASN A 133 -4.28 -0.75 3.59
N VAL A 134 -3.76 -0.82 2.36
CA VAL A 134 -4.31 -0.06 1.22
C VAL A 134 -5.21 -0.88 0.29
N CYS A 135 -5.47 -2.14 0.62
CA CYS A 135 -6.30 -3.03 -0.20
C CYS A 135 -7.78 -2.59 -0.20
N TRP A 136 -8.41 -2.64 -1.37
CA TRP A 136 -9.84 -2.39 -1.55
C TRP A 136 -10.50 -3.38 -2.53
N SER A 137 -11.56 -4.03 -2.05
CA SER A 137 -12.54 -4.80 -2.80
C SER A 137 -13.82 -4.92 -1.99
N THR A 138 -14.96 -5.08 -2.67
CA THR A 138 -16.22 -5.45 -2.04
C THR A 138 -16.36 -6.95 -1.81
N ASP A 139 -15.48 -7.73 -2.43
CA ASP A 139 -15.40 -9.18 -2.27
C ASP A 139 -14.25 -9.57 -1.34
N SER A 140 -14.57 -10.36 -0.32
CA SER A 140 -13.62 -10.80 0.71
C SER A 140 -12.76 -12.01 0.29
N ASP A 141 -13.00 -12.64 -0.86
CA ASP A 141 -12.13 -13.70 -1.44
C ASP A 141 -10.83 -13.08 -1.97
N CYS A 142 -9.97 -12.68 -1.03
CA CYS A 142 -8.62 -12.20 -1.29
C CYS A 142 -7.58 -13.32 -1.30
N THR A 143 -7.99 -14.60 -1.20
CA THR A 143 -7.11 -15.77 -1.09
C THR A 143 -6.06 -15.66 0.02
N MET A 144 -6.40 -14.93 1.08
CA MET A 144 -5.62 -14.80 2.31
C MET A 144 -6.40 -15.41 3.47
N MET A 145 -5.70 -15.83 4.53
CA MET A 145 -6.32 -16.32 5.77
C MET A 145 -6.96 -15.22 6.62
N VAL A 146 -6.60 -13.97 6.35
CA VAL A 146 -7.19 -12.78 6.98
C VAL A 146 -7.83 -11.96 5.86
N ASP A 147 -9.03 -11.46 6.11
CA ASP A 147 -9.67 -10.55 5.18
C ASP A 147 -8.95 -9.20 5.18
N LEU A 148 -8.21 -8.95 4.10
CA LEU A 148 -7.53 -7.69 3.82
C LEU A 148 -8.26 -6.88 2.74
N SER A 149 -9.44 -7.32 2.31
CA SER A 149 -10.13 -6.72 1.17
C SER A 149 -10.50 -5.25 1.39
N GLN A 150 -10.65 -4.80 2.63
CA GLN A 150 -11.01 -3.42 2.96
C GLN A 150 -10.04 -2.84 3.99
N GLY A 151 -8.79 -2.67 3.56
CA GLY A 151 -7.74 -2.07 4.36
C GLY A 151 -8.11 -0.65 4.79
N GLY A 152 -7.85 -0.33 6.05
CA GLY A 152 -8.24 0.96 6.64
C GLY A 152 -7.59 2.18 5.98
N TRP A 153 -6.50 2.01 5.24
CA TRP A 153 -5.78 3.11 4.59
C TRP A 153 -5.97 3.15 3.07
N ALA A 154 -6.97 2.44 2.53
CA ALA A 154 -7.26 2.44 1.11
C ALA A 154 -7.61 3.84 0.60
N GLY A 155 -6.78 4.37 -0.31
CA GLY A 155 -6.94 5.72 -0.87
C GLY A 155 -6.33 6.84 -0.03
N ASP A 156 -5.64 6.53 1.08
CA ASP A 156 -4.95 7.54 1.89
C ASP A 156 -3.70 8.08 1.20
N ARG A 157 -3.22 9.24 1.69
CA ARG A 157 -2.01 9.91 1.18
C ARG A 157 -0.77 9.43 1.90
N PHE A 158 0.27 9.09 1.16
CA PHE A 158 1.51 8.54 1.73
C PHE A 158 2.78 9.22 1.23
N ASP A 159 3.82 9.19 2.05
CA ASP A 159 5.19 9.43 1.60
C ASP A 159 6.21 8.57 2.39
N VAL A 160 7.45 8.57 1.90
CA VAL A 160 8.59 7.89 2.54
C VAL A 160 9.74 8.87 2.76
N VAL A 161 9.95 9.25 4.01
CA VAL A 161 10.87 10.32 4.44
C VAL A 161 11.82 9.85 5.53
N PRO A 162 12.94 10.54 5.81
CA PRO A 162 13.77 10.26 6.98
C PRO A 162 12.97 10.42 8.29
N LEU A 163 13.29 9.63 9.32
CA LEU A 163 12.67 9.72 10.65
C LEU A 163 12.74 11.14 11.24
N SER A 164 13.82 11.88 10.98
CA SER A 164 13.96 13.27 11.41
C SER A 164 12.85 14.18 10.90
N SER A 165 12.21 13.85 9.77
CA SER A 165 11.07 14.63 9.24
C SER A 165 9.80 14.52 10.09
N VAL A 166 9.75 13.53 10.98
CA VAL A 166 8.70 13.37 11.99
C VAL A 166 9.16 14.03 13.30
N GLU A 167 10.36 13.71 13.77
CA GLU A 167 10.92 14.20 15.03
C GLU A 167 11.09 15.73 15.05
N ASP A 168 11.53 16.32 13.94
CA ASP A 168 11.80 17.76 13.82
C ASP A 168 10.57 18.56 13.35
N SER A 169 9.44 17.91 13.07
CA SER A 169 8.25 18.58 12.51
C SER A 169 7.58 19.57 13.48
N GLY A 170 7.75 19.35 14.79
CA GLY A 170 6.99 20.05 15.83
C GLY A 170 5.51 19.63 15.89
N GLU A 171 5.08 18.67 15.08
CA GLU A 171 3.74 18.09 15.09
C GLU A 171 3.71 16.78 15.88
N GLU A 172 2.58 16.45 16.51
CA GLU A 172 2.39 15.20 17.25
C GLU A 172 2.01 14.04 16.33
N TRP A 173 3.00 13.38 15.73
CA TRP A 173 2.79 12.18 14.93
C TRP A 173 2.63 10.91 15.79
N GLU A 174 1.69 10.05 15.44
CA GLU A 174 1.50 8.77 16.13
C GLU A 174 2.38 7.66 15.52
N ASP A 175 3.19 7.00 16.36
CA ASP A 175 3.98 5.82 15.98
C ASP A 175 3.10 4.56 16.06
N VAL A 176 2.65 4.05 14.92
CA VAL A 176 1.82 2.84 14.83
C VAL A 176 2.64 1.60 14.47
N THR A 177 3.97 1.65 14.58
CA THR A 177 4.88 0.60 14.10
C THR A 177 4.57 -0.77 14.69
N GLU A 178 4.38 -0.88 16.00
CA GLU A 178 4.15 -2.17 16.66
C GLU A 178 2.82 -2.82 16.23
N ASP A 179 1.76 -2.03 16.12
CA ASP A 179 0.43 -2.53 15.78
C ASP A 179 0.37 -2.97 14.31
N GLN A 180 1.02 -2.22 13.43
CA GLN A 180 1.14 -2.58 12.02
C GLN A 180 2.00 -3.84 11.84
N ILE A 181 3.09 -4.00 12.60
CA ILE A 181 3.89 -5.23 12.59
C ILE A 181 3.04 -6.43 13.00
N LYS A 182 2.21 -6.31 14.05
CA LYS A 182 1.33 -7.41 14.48
C LYS A 182 0.40 -7.82 13.34
N LEU A 183 -0.30 -6.86 12.73
CA LEU A 183 -1.25 -7.12 11.64
C LEU A 183 -0.56 -7.77 10.44
N THR A 184 0.53 -7.19 9.93
CA THR A 184 1.25 -7.72 8.78
C THR A 184 1.90 -9.07 9.07
N ARG A 185 2.35 -9.31 10.31
CA ARG A 185 2.86 -10.63 10.72
C ARG A 185 1.78 -11.71 10.65
N PHE A 186 0.52 -11.41 11.00
CA PHE A 186 -0.58 -12.34 10.82
C PHE A 186 -0.81 -12.65 9.33
N ALA A 187 -0.82 -11.61 8.49
CA ALA A 187 -0.96 -11.79 7.03
C ALA A 187 0.17 -12.64 6.42
N LEU A 188 1.40 -12.51 6.94
CA LEU A 188 2.58 -13.22 6.44
C LEU A 188 2.76 -14.66 6.95
N ARG A 189 2.22 -15.00 8.14
CA ARG A 189 2.48 -16.30 8.80
C ARG A 189 1.60 -17.44 8.31
N GLU A 190 0.40 -17.14 7.82
CA GLU A 190 -0.65 -18.15 7.61
C GLU A 190 -0.94 -18.42 6.13
N MET A 191 -0.02 -18.11 5.22
CA MET A 191 -0.14 -18.52 3.82
C MET A 191 0.49 -19.92 3.65
N SER A 192 -0.26 -20.98 3.96
CA SER A 192 0.12 -22.39 3.75
C SER A 192 -0.44 -22.97 2.46
#